data_AF-A0A2R6LWI8-F1
#
_entry.id   AF-A0A2R6LWI8-F1
#
_cell.length_a   1.000
_cell.length_b   1.000
_cell.length_c   1.000
_cell.angle_alpha   90.00
_cell.angle_beta   90.00
_cell.angle_gamma   90.00
#
_symmetry.space_group_name_H-M   'P 1'
#
loop_
_entity.id
_entity.type
_entity.pdbx_description
1 polymer ?
#
loop_
_entity_poly.entity_id
_entity_poly.type
_entity_poly.pdbx_seq_one_letter_code
_entity_poly.pdbx_strand_id
1 'polypeptide(L)' 'MSTDEELQETNTEERFSFKKEESSALRSDAGLTEEVVRLISEDKDEPDWMLERRLRALEHWQ' A
#
# COMPACT_ATOMS: atom_id res chain seq x y z
N MET A 1 -0.35 33.63 27.96
CA MET A 1 0.36 33.56 26.67
C MET A 1 1.66 32.78 26.89
N SER A 2 1.56 31.48 27.12
CA SER A 2 2.73 30.61 27.38
C SER A 2 2.30 29.14 27.29
N THR A 3 1.66 28.78 26.19
CA THR A 3 1.25 27.39 25.89
C THR A 3 1.67 26.98 24.47
N ASP A 4 2.01 27.93 23.60
CA ASP A 4 2.41 27.67 22.22
C ASP A 4 3.92 27.37 22.05
N GLU A 5 4.79 27.88 22.93
CA GLU A 5 6.25 27.64 22.85
C GLU A 5 6.65 26.23 23.28
N GLU A 6 5.90 25.59 24.20
CA GLU A 6 6.26 24.29 24.79
C GLU A 6 5.96 23.09 23.86
N LEU A 7 5.19 23.30 22.79
CA LEU A 7 4.86 22.25 21.81
C LEU A 7 5.92 22.08 20.71
N GLN A 8 6.80 23.08 20.52
CA GLN A 8 7.81 23.05 19.45
C GLN A 8 9.02 22.16 19.76
N GLU A 9 9.26 21.81 21.02
CA GLU A 9 10.39 20.95 21.43
C GLU A 9 10.14 19.46 21.23
N THR A 10 8.90 19.07 20.92
CA THR A 10 8.62 17.68 20.55
C THR A 10 8.92 17.50 19.07
N ASN A 11 10.20 17.24 18.76
CA ASN A 11 10.68 16.88 17.42
C ASN A 11 10.02 15.56 16.97
N THR A 12 8.76 15.66 16.58
CA THR A 12 7.88 14.54 16.30
C THR A 12 8.13 14.05 14.87
N GLU A 13 8.60 14.92 13.99
CA GLU A 13 8.96 14.60 12.60
C GLU A 13 10.17 13.67 12.52
N GLU A 14 11.24 13.89 13.31
CA GLU A 14 12.40 12.97 13.33
C GLU A 14 12.03 11.58 13.85
N ARG A 15 11.07 11.49 14.78
CA ARG A 15 10.60 10.20 15.31
C ARG A 15 9.89 9.33 14.27
N PHE A 16 9.41 9.91 13.16
CA PHE A 16 8.77 9.19 12.06
C PHE A 16 9.60 9.20 10.76
N SER A 17 10.84 9.68 10.81
CA SER A 17 11.76 9.72 9.65
C SER A 17 12.29 8.35 9.21
N PHE A 18 11.86 7.24 9.83
CA PHE A 18 12.24 5.88 9.42
C PHE A 18 11.49 5.39 8.16
N LYS A 19 10.77 6.27 7.47
CA LYS A 19 9.95 5.93 6.30
C LYS A 19 10.83 5.33 5.22
N LYS A 20 10.78 4.01 5.08
CA LYS A 20 11.46 3.25 4.03
C LYS A 20 11.00 3.77 2.68
N GLU A 21 11.92 4.05 1.76
CA GLU A 21 11.56 4.38 0.39
C GLU A 21 10.71 3.26 -0.20
N GLU A 22 9.55 3.63 -0.73
CA GLU A 22 8.62 2.71 -1.34
C GLU A 22 9.08 2.42 -2.77
N SER A 23 9.76 1.30 -2.98
CA SER A 23 10.08 0.77 -4.31
C SER A 23 8.93 -0.14 -4.78
N SER A 24 7.79 0.44 -5.13
CA SER A 24 6.71 -0.30 -5.80
C SER A 24 7.07 -0.51 -7.28
N ALA A 25 7.18 -1.78 -7.71
CA ALA A 25 7.45 -2.12 -9.11
C ALA A 25 6.31 -1.73 -10.05
N LEU A 26 5.08 -1.70 -9.51
CA LEU A 26 3.85 -1.34 -10.20
C LEU A 26 3.02 -0.44 -9.29
N ARG A 27 2.68 0.75 -9.78
CA ARG A 27 1.66 1.61 -9.17
C ARG A 27 0.36 1.36 -9.92
N SER A 28 -0.57 0.66 -9.28
CA SER A 28 -1.95 0.59 -9.75
C SER A 28 -2.67 1.90 -9.44
N ASP A 29 -3.64 2.29 -10.28
CA ASP A 29 -4.57 3.36 -9.95
C ASP A 29 -5.33 3.04 -8.65
N ALA A 30 -5.96 4.06 -8.06
CA ALA A 30 -6.66 3.93 -6.78
C ALA A 30 -7.85 2.96 -6.89
N GLY A 31 -7.64 1.71 -6.46
CA GLY A 31 -8.69 0.69 -6.37
C GLY A 31 -8.17 -0.71 -6.68
N LEU A 32 -8.70 -1.72 -5.98
CA LEU A 32 -8.43 -3.12 -6.29
C LEU A 32 -9.45 -3.59 -7.34
N THR A 33 -9.03 -3.65 -8.61
CA THR A 33 -9.86 -4.14 -9.72
C THR A 33 -9.35 -5.48 -10.22
N GLU A 34 -10.18 -6.18 -11.01
CA GLU A 34 -9.81 -7.45 -11.61
C GLU A 34 -8.53 -7.35 -12.47
N GLU A 35 -8.43 -6.25 -13.23
CA GLU A 35 -7.28 -5.94 -14.08
C GLU A 35 -6.00 -5.79 -13.27
N VAL A 36 -6.05 -5.09 -12.13
CA VAL A 36 -4.91 -4.95 -11.22
C VAL A 36 -4.49 -6.31 -10.65
N VAL A 37 -5.44 -7.17 -10.30
CA VAL A 37 -5.15 -8.52 -9.79
C VAL A 37 -4.47 -9.39 -10.84
N ARG A 38 -4.92 -9.33 -12.11
CA ARG A 38 -4.29 -10.03 -13.23
C ARG A 38 -2.87 -9.51 -13.50
N LEU A 39 -2.70 -8.20 -13.54
CA LEU A 39 -1.39 -7.56 -13.75
C LEU A 39 -0.38 -7.95 -12.67
N ILE A 40 -0.80 -7.99 -11.40
CA ILE A 40 0.04 -8.44 -10.28
C ILE A 40 0.40 -9.93 -10.41
N SER A 41 -0.53 -10.76 -10.86
CA SER A 41 -0.30 -12.20 -11.02
C SER A 41 0.69 -12.49 -12.15
N GLU A 42 0.59 -11.75 -13.25
CA GLU A 42 1.53 -11.84 -14.39
C GLU A 42 2.93 -11.35 -14.00
N ASP A 43 3.04 -10.21 -13.31
CA ASP A 43 4.32 -9.67 -12.81
C ASP A 43 5.04 -10.64 -11.86
N LYS A 44 4.25 -11.37 -11.06
CA LYS A 44 4.77 -12.34 -10.08
C LYS A 44 4.98 -13.74 -10.63
N ASP A 45 4.69 -13.97 -11.91
CA ASP A 45 4.77 -15.28 -12.56
C ASP A 45 4.06 -16.38 -11.72
N GLU A 46 2.85 -16.05 -11.25
CA GLU A 46 2.06 -16.93 -10.39
C GLU A 46 1.28 -17.96 -11.21
N PRO A 47 1.11 -19.20 -10.70
CA PRO A 47 0.30 -20.22 -11.36
C PRO A 47 -1.20 -19.88 -11.37
N ASP A 48 -1.93 -20.33 -12.40
CA ASP A 48 -3.35 -19.99 -12.65
C ASP A 48 -4.29 -20.17 -11.44
N TRP A 49 -4.09 -21.23 -10.66
CA TRP A 49 -4.90 -21.49 -9.46
C TRP A 49 -4.79 -20.37 -8.40
N MET A 50 -3.66 -19.65 -8.37
CA MET A 50 -3.43 -18.53 -7.47
C MET A 50 -4.15 -17.28 -7.97
N LEU A 51 -4.12 -17.01 -9.28
CA LEU A 51 -4.89 -15.96 -9.92
C LEU A 51 -6.39 -16.13 -9.62
N GLU A 52 -6.95 -17.32 -9.90
CA GLU A 52 -8.35 -17.62 -9.62
C GLU A 52 -8.73 -17.46 -8.15
N ARG A 53 -7.79 -17.75 -7.23
CA ARG A 53 -8.02 -17.55 -5.78
C ARG A 53 -8.08 -16.08 -5.43
N ARG A 54 -7.21 -15.26 -6.00
CA ARG A 54 -7.22 -13.79 -5.81
C ARG A 54 -8.48 -13.17 -6.40
N LEU A 55 -8.91 -13.62 -7.57
CA LEU A 55 -10.14 -13.18 -8.23
C LEU A 55 -11.39 -13.50 -7.40
N ARG A 56 -11.50 -14.73 -6.87
CA ARG A 56 -12.59 -15.09 -5.94
C ARG A 56 -12.58 -14.27 -4.65
N ALA A 57 -11.40 -13.97 -4.11
CA ALA A 57 -11.29 -13.12 -2.93
C ALA A 57 -11.74 -11.67 -3.21
N LEU A 58 -11.47 -11.16 -4.41
CA LEU A 58 -11.95 -9.85 -4.85
C LEU A 58 -13.47 -9.84 -4.98
N GLU A 59 -14.06 -10.86 -5.59
CA GLU A 59 -15.52 -11.01 -5.73
C GLU A 59 -16.23 -11.08 -4.37
N HIS A 60 -15.65 -11.79 -3.39
CA HIS A 60 -16.20 -11.87 -2.03
C HIS A 60 -16.09 -10.57 -1.23
N TRP A 61 -15.16 -9.68 -1.59
CA TRP A 61 -14.94 -8.43 -0.88
C TRP A 61 -15.86 -7.30 -1.36
N GLN A 62 -16.34 -7.37 -2.60
CA GLN A 62 -17.28 -6.42 -3.21
C GLN A 62 -18.72 -6.63 -2.70
#